data_AF-A0A7S8C2S7-F1
#
_entry.id   AF-A0A7S8C2S7-F1
#
_cell.length_a   1.000
_cell.length_b   1.000
_cell.length_c   1.000
_cell.angle_alpha   90.00
_cell.angle_beta   90.00
_cell.angle_gamma   90.00
#
_symmetry.space_group_name_H-M   'P 1'
#
loop_
_entity.id
_entity.type
_entity.pdbx_description
1 polymer ?
#
loop_
_entity_poly.entity_id
_entity_poly.type
_entity_poly.pdbx_seq_one_letter_code
_entity_poly.pdbx_strand_id
1 'polypeptide(L)'
;MDLLRGLSLSFVSGCVGAVGFFAGAYLFIAAGLIDAPAMVETFRSAAFFYKQTVWGGVWGLLLTVPLLRPHWWVRGPIVGILATVAAVFVFGADLSSPVMLAGALILNAGFWGLAAAFWHDRVVASRG
;
A
#
# COMPACT_ATOMS: atom_id res chain seq x y z
N MET A 1 -23.72 -13.65 -1.60
CA MET A 1 -23.03 -12.95 -2.72
C MET A 1 -22.28 -11.71 -2.24
N ASP A 2 -22.74 -11.07 -1.16
CA ASP A 2 -22.16 -9.79 -0.68
C ASP A 2 -20.73 -9.90 -0.15
N LEU A 3 -20.37 -11.02 0.49
CA LEU A 3 -18.99 -11.24 0.97
C LEU A 3 -17.98 -11.26 -0.18
N LEU A 4 -18.26 -12.04 -1.23
CA LEU A 4 -17.37 -12.20 -2.38
C LEU A 4 -17.21 -10.88 -3.14
N ARG A 5 -18.31 -10.13 -3.28
CA ARG A 5 -18.31 -8.77 -3.82
C ARG A 5 -17.47 -7.83 -2.95
N GLY A 6 -17.65 -7.84 -1.63
CA GLY A 6 -16.88 -7.03 -0.69
C GLY A 6 -15.38 -7.31 -0.78
N LEU A 7 -14.98 -8.57 -0.70
CA LEU A 7 -13.58 -8.99 -0.83
C LEU A 7 -12.98 -8.58 -2.17
N SER A 8 -13.71 -8.76 -3.28
CA SER A 8 -13.25 -8.37 -4.61
C SER A 8 -13.01 -6.87 -4.71
N LEU A 9 -13.93 -6.06 -4.16
CA LEU A 9 -13.80 -4.61 -4.17
C LEU A 9 -12.64 -4.14 -3.28
N SER A 10 -12.42 -4.75 -2.13
CA SER A 10 -11.29 -4.44 -1.26
C SER A 10 -9.94 -4.86 -1.84
N PHE A 11 -9.89 -5.98 -2.56
CA PHE A 11 -8.72 -6.35 -3.34
C PHE A 11 -8.39 -5.28 -4.38
N VAL A 12 -9.38 -4.84 -5.16
CA VAL A 12 -9.21 -3.77 -6.14
C VAL A 12 -8.74 -2.47 -5.46
N SER A 13 -9.29 -2.11 -4.30
CA SER A 13 -8.81 -0.95 -3.53
C SER A 13 -7.34 -1.07 -3.16
N GLY A 14 -6.89 -2.24 -2.73
CA GLY A 14 -5.47 -2.52 -2.45
C GLY A 14 -4.57 -2.40 -3.68
N CYS A 15 -5.05 -2.84 -4.85
CA CYS A 15 -4.36 -2.65 -6.13
C CYS A 15 -4.24 -1.17 -6.50
N VAL A 16 -5.30 -0.37 -6.29
CA VAL A 16 -5.25 1.10 -6.48
C VAL A 16 -4.25 1.74 -5.52
N GLY A 17 -4.11 1.21 -4.30
CA GLY A 17 -3.07 1.63 -3.37
C GLY A 17 -1.66 1.57 -3.97
N ALA A 18 -1.36 0.60 -4.85
CA ALA A 18 -0.05 0.51 -5.50
C ALA A 18 0.24 1.75 -6.36
N VAL A 19 -0.78 2.37 -6.97
CA VAL A 19 -0.61 3.64 -7.69
C VAL A 19 -0.13 4.73 -6.73
N GLY A 20 -0.73 4.81 -5.54
CA GLY A 20 -0.29 5.70 -4.47
C GLY A 20 1.17 5.45 -4.09
N PHE A 21 1.52 4.18 -3.85
CA PHE A 21 2.90 3.76 -3.54
C PHE A 21 3.90 4.27 -4.59
N PHE A 22 3.64 4.02 -5.87
CA PHE A 22 4.53 4.46 -6.95
C PHE A 22 4.61 5.98 -7.04
N ALA A 23 3.49 6.69 -6.89
CA ALA A 23 3.50 8.15 -6.84
C ALA A 23 4.40 8.67 -5.70
N GLY A 24 4.29 8.08 -4.51
CA GLY A 24 5.17 8.40 -3.37
C GLY A 24 6.64 8.09 -3.65
N ALA A 25 6.93 6.94 -4.24
CA ALA A 25 8.29 6.55 -4.60
C ALA A 25 8.92 7.52 -5.60
N TYR A 26 8.16 7.93 -6.63
CA TYR A 26 8.61 8.95 -7.58
C TYR A 26 8.88 10.30 -6.92
N LEU A 27 8.03 10.74 -5.98
CA LEU A 27 8.26 11.97 -5.22
C LEU A 27 9.53 11.88 -4.35
N PHE A 28 9.79 10.73 -3.75
CA PHE A 28 10.98 10.51 -2.92
C PHE A 28 12.26 10.52 -3.76
N ILE A 29 12.23 9.90 -4.94
CA ILE A 29 13.33 9.98 -5.91
C ILE A 29 13.56 11.42 -6.35
N ALA A 30 12.50 12.15 -6.71
CA ALA A 30 12.60 13.54 -7.14
C ALA A 30 13.13 14.48 -6.04
N ALA A 31 12.83 14.16 -4.78
CA ALA A 31 13.33 14.89 -3.61
C ALA A 31 14.74 14.47 -3.15
N GLY A 32 15.37 13.48 -3.80
CA GLY A 32 16.69 12.97 -3.43
C GLY A 32 16.71 12.17 -2.12
N LEU A 33 15.57 11.67 -1.66
CA LEU A 33 15.46 10.88 -0.42
C LEU A 33 15.79 9.40 -0.63
N ILE A 34 15.82 8.94 -1.89
CA ILE A 34 16.15 7.58 -2.29
C ILE A 34 17.04 7.65 -3.53
N ASP A 35 18.12 6.85 -3.56
CA ASP A 35 18.99 6.72 -4.72
C ASP A 35 18.23 6.20 -5.96
N ALA A 36 18.27 7.01 -7.02
CA ALA A 36 17.53 6.76 -8.26
C ALA A 36 18.00 5.54 -9.07
N PRO A 37 19.30 5.22 -9.28
CA PRO A 37 19.68 4.32 -10.37
C PRO A 37 19.15 2.88 -10.23
N ALA A 38 19.41 2.21 -9.10
CA ALA A 38 18.99 0.81 -8.89
C ALA A 38 17.48 0.68 -8.59
N MET A 39 16.90 1.68 -7.93
CA MET A 39 15.47 1.71 -7.60
C MET A 39 14.61 2.03 -8.82
N VAL A 40 15.05 2.91 -9.72
CA VAL A 40 14.31 3.24 -10.95
C VAL A 40 14.22 2.04 -11.89
N GLU A 41 15.29 1.24 -12.03
CA GLU A 41 15.21 -0.02 -12.77
C GLU A 41 14.22 -1.00 -12.13
N THR A 42 14.24 -1.11 -10.80
CA THR A 42 13.29 -1.94 -10.05
C THR A 42 11.85 -1.45 -10.24
N PHE A 43 11.58 -0.15 -10.16
CA PHE A 43 10.25 0.44 -10.36
C PHE A 43 9.74 0.36 -11.80
N ARG A 44 10.64 0.18 -12.78
CA ARG A 44 10.28 -0.07 -14.19
C ARG A 44 10.06 -1.55 -14.50
N SER A 45 10.44 -2.47 -13.60
CA SER A 45 10.24 -3.90 -13.79
C SER A 45 8.76 -4.26 -13.73
N ALA A 46 8.26 -4.89 -14.79
CA ALA A 46 6.89 -5.42 -14.83
C ALA A 46 6.65 -6.45 -13.70
N ALA A 47 7.66 -7.24 -13.35
CA ALA A 47 7.58 -8.20 -12.26
C ALA A 47 7.43 -7.50 -10.89
N PHE A 48 8.15 -6.40 -10.68
CA PHE A 48 8.03 -5.61 -9.46
C PHE A 48 6.66 -4.92 -9.39
N PHE A 49 6.21 -4.31 -10.48
CA PHE A 49 4.87 -3.71 -10.57
C PHE A 49 3.78 -4.72 -10.22
N TYR A 50 3.80 -5.89 -10.89
CA TYR A 50 2.86 -6.97 -10.61
C TYR A 50 2.90 -7.41 -9.15
N LYS A 51 4.10 -7.61 -8.58
CA LYS A 51 4.27 -7.96 -7.17
C LYS A 51 3.61 -6.92 -6.24
N GLN A 52 3.87 -5.62 -6.46
CA GLN A 52 3.29 -4.57 -5.62
C GLN A 52 1.76 -4.47 -5.78
N THR A 53 1.24 -4.64 -6.99
CA THR A 53 -0.21 -4.62 -7.23
C THR A 53 -0.92 -5.79 -6.56
N VAL A 54 -0.39 -7.01 -6.68
CA VAL A 54 -0.99 -8.21 -6.09
C VAL A 54 -0.90 -8.18 -4.58
N TRP A 55 0.28 -7.89 -4.01
CA TRP A 55 0.41 -7.78 -2.55
C TRP A 55 -0.40 -6.63 -2.00
N GLY A 56 -0.45 -5.50 -2.71
CA GLY A 56 -1.37 -4.41 -2.40
C GLY A 56 -2.81 -4.93 -2.34
N GLY A 57 -3.27 -5.70 -3.33
CA GLY A 57 -4.61 -6.30 -3.30
C GLY A 57 -4.85 -7.22 -2.09
N VAL A 58 -3.89 -8.09 -1.77
CA VAL A 58 -3.97 -9.00 -0.61
C VAL A 58 -4.10 -8.20 0.70
N TRP A 59 -3.27 -7.18 0.92
CA TRP A 59 -3.37 -6.32 2.10
C TRP A 59 -4.66 -5.48 2.11
N GLY A 60 -5.14 -5.09 0.92
CA GLY A 60 -6.41 -4.39 0.74
C GLY A 60 -7.62 -5.17 1.29
N LEU A 61 -7.58 -6.50 1.32
CA LEU A 61 -8.64 -7.33 1.90
C LEU A 61 -8.92 -6.97 3.37
N LEU A 62 -7.91 -6.54 4.12
CA LEU A 62 -8.08 -6.12 5.52
C LEU A 62 -8.98 -4.88 5.67
N LEU A 63 -9.22 -4.12 4.60
CA LEU A 63 -10.15 -2.98 4.60
C LEU A 63 -11.62 -3.41 4.76
N THR A 64 -11.94 -4.68 4.52
CA THR A 64 -13.28 -5.24 4.84
C THR A 64 -13.49 -5.45 6.35
N VAL A 65 -12.41 -5.55 7.13
CA VAL A 65 -12.47 -5.98 8.54
C VAL A 65 -13.18 -4.90 9.37
N PRO A 66 -14.30 -5.24 10.04
CA PRO A 66 -15.12 -4.25 10.77
C PRO A 66 -14.38 -3.54 11.90
N LEU A 67 -13.37 -4.19 12.49
CA LEU A 67 -12.57 -3.64 13.60
C LEU A 67 -11.79 -2.37 13.21
N LEU A 68 -11.58 -2.13 11.91
CA LEU A 68 -10.83 -1.00 11.37
C LEU A 68 -11.74 0.15 10.88
N ARG A 69 -13.01 0.23 11.32
CA ARG A 69 -14.06 0.97 10.61
C ARG A 69 -14.20 2.49 10.75
N PRO A 70 -13.73 3.24 11.77
CA PRO A 70 -14.32 4.58 11.92
C PRO A 70 -13.91 5.54 10.80
N HIS A 71 -12.63 5.58 10.40
CA HIS A 71 -12.17 6.53 9.39
C HIS A 71 -11.13 5.93 8.44
N TRP A 72 -11.29 6.21 7.14
CA TRP A 72 -10.37 5.71 6.11
C TRP A 72 -8.92 6.19 6.33
N TRP A 73 -8.75 7.42 6.84
CA TRP A 73 -7.43 7.99 7.12
C TRP A 73 -6.74 7.37 8.35
N VAL A 74 -7.46 6.58 9.16
CA VAL A 74 -6.88 5.81 10.26
C VAL A 74 -6.60 4.37 9.82
N ARG A 75 -7.57 3.73 9.16
CA ARG A 75 -7.42 2.33 8.75
C ARG A 75 -6.33 2.12 7.71
N GLY A 76 -6.19 3.05 6.76
CA GLY A 76 -5.18 2.98 5.71
C GLY A 76 -3.77 2.89 6.29
N PRO A 77 -3.36 3.84 7.16
CA PRO A 77 -2.10 3.77 7.85
C PRO A 77 -1.91 2.51 8.68
N ILE A 78 -2.93 2.03 9.41
CA ILE A 78 -2.83 0.78 10.18
C ILE A 78 -2.48 -0.39 9.26
N VAL A 79 -3.23 -0.57 8.16
CA VAL A 79 -2.98 -1.68 7.22
C VAL A 79 -1.61 -1.53 6.54
N GLY A 80 -1.20 -0.31 6.18
CA GLY A 80 0.13 -0.06 5.61
C GLY A 80 1.28 -0.31 6.60
N ILE A 81 1.08 0.00 7.88
CA ILE A 81 2.03 -0.37 8.95
C ILE A 81 2.13 -1.89 9.04
N LEU A 82 1.01 -2.61 9.06
CA LEU A 82 1.01 -4.08 9.07
C LEU A 82 1.74 -4.67 7.86
N ALA A 83 1.53 -4.11 6.66
CA ALA A 83 2.25 -4.52 5.46
C ALA A 83 3.77 -4.27 5.59
N THR A 84 4.17 -3.14 6.19
CA THR A 84 5.59 -2.82 6.46
C THR A 84 6.21 -3.77 7.48
N VAL A 85 5.48 -4.09 8.56
CA VAL A 85 5.89 -5.07 9.57
C VAL A 85 6.09 -6.43 8.92
N ALA A 86 5.17 -6.87 8.06
CA ALA A 86 5.33 -8.11 7.31
C ALA A 86 6.53 -8.06 6.34
N ALA A 87 6.79 -6.92 5.70
CA ALA A 87 7.99 -6.74 4.87
C ALA A 87 9.28 -7.01 5.66
N VAL A 88 9.40 -6.48 6.87
CA VAL A 88 10.58 -6.67 7.73
C VAL A 88 10.66 -8.10 8.27
N PHE A 89 9.60 -8.56 8.94
CA PHE A 89 9.67 -9.78 9.76
C PHE A 89 9.32 -11.07 9.02
N VAL A 90 8.59 -11.00 7.91
CA VAL A 90 8.16 -12.17 7.13
C VAL A 90 8.93 -12.28 5.82
N PHE A 91 9.12 -11.17 5.12
CA PHE A 91 9.76 -11.16 3.80
C PHE A 91 11.25 -10.80 3.84
N GLY A 92 11.80 -10.49 5.01
CA GLY A 92 13.23 -10.21 5.19
C GLY A 92 13.72 -8.97 4.45
N ALA A 93 12.87 -7.94 4.30
CA ALA A 93 13.29 -6.68 3.73
C ALA A 93 14.33 -6.02 4.65
N ASP A 94 15.51 -5.72 4.09
CA ASP A 94 16.55 -4.99 4.81
C ASP A 94 16.17 -3.50 4.92
N LEU A 95 15.58 -3.15 6.06
CA LEU A 95 15.24 -1.79 6.47
C LEU A 95 16.03 -1.40 7.73
N SER A 96 17.30 -1.81 7.80
CA SER A 96 18.20 -1.55 8.93
C SER A 96 18.49 -0.06 9.16
N SER A 97 18.43 0.76 8.10
CA SER A 97 18.56 2.21 8.20
C SER A 97 17.25 2.86 8.69
N PRO A 98 17.29 3.75 9.71
CA PRO A 98 16.11 4.51 10.14
C PRO A 98 15.44 5.29 9.00
N VAL A 99 16.22 5.78 8.03
CA VAL A 99 15.70 6.50 6.86
C VAL A 99 14.95 5.55 5.94
N MET A 100 15.46 4.34 5.71
CA MET A 100 14.78 3.33 4.89
C MET A 100 13.50 2.84 5.55
N LEU A 101 13.52 2.62 6.87
CA LEU A 101 12.33 2.25 7.63
C LEU A 101 11.27 3.36 7.59
N ALA A 102 11.67 4.62 7.83
CA ALA A 102 10.78 5.76 7.73
C ALA A 102 10.20 5.90 6.31
N GLY A 103 11.03 5.71 5.28
CA GLY A 103 10.58 5.74 3.89
C GLY A 103 9.59 4.62 3.57
N ALA A 104 9.87 3.40 4.00
CA ALA A 104 8.95 2.27 3.84
C ALA A 104 7.61 2.50 4.55
N LEU A 105 7.63 3.07 5.76
CA LEU A 105 6.43 3.46 6.49
C LEU A 105 5.65 4.54 5.77
N ILE A 106 6.31 5.58 5.24
CA ILE A 106 5.61 6.66 4.51
C ILE A 106 5.02 6.11 3.21
N LEU A 107 5.75 5.27 2.48
CA LEU A 107 5.26 4.67 1.23
C LEU A 107 4.10 3.72 1.46
N ASN A 108 4.15 2.86 2.48
CA ASN A 108 3.09 1.90 2.76
C ASN A 108 1.94 2.49 3.57
N ALA A 109 2.19 3.15 4.69
CA ALA A 109 1.14 3.70 5.55
C ALA A 109 0.56 5.01 5.01
N GLY A 110 1.43 5.89 4.51
CA GLY A 110 1.03 7.18 3.93
C GLY A 110 0.47 6.99 2.53
N PHE A 111 1.30 6.67 1.55
CA PHE A 111 0.89 6.68 0.16
C PHE A 111 -0.04 5.51 -0.23
N TRP A 112 0.40 4.27 -0.01
CA TRP A 112 -0.38 3.09 -0.37
C TRP A 112 -1.65 2.97 0.47
N GLY A 113 -1.50 3.02 1.80
CA GLY A 113 -2.58 2.77 2.76
C GLY A 113 -3.69 3.81 2.67
N LEU A 114 -3.34 5.11 2.61
CA LEU A 114 -4.34 6.16 2.45
C LEU A 114 -5.05 6.06 1.09
N ALA A 115 -4.31 5.82 -0.01
CA ALA A 115 -4.92 5.69 -1.33
C ALA A 115 -5.90 4.50 -1.41
N ALA A 116 -5.48 3.33 -0.89
CA ALA A 116 -6.32 2.14 -0.85
C ALA A 116 -7.57 2.35 0.02
N ALA A 117 -7.38 2.85 1.24
CA ALA A 117 -8.48 3.09 2.17
C ALA A 117 -9.45 4.16 1.67
N PHE A 118 -8.95 5.23 1.04
CA PHE A 118 -9.75 6.28 0.43
C PHE A 118 -10.61 5.71 -0.70
N TRP A 119 -10.01 4.97 -1.63
CA TRP A 119 -10.73 4.36 -2.76
C TRP A 119 -11.83 3.40 -2.26
N HIS A 120 -11.49 2.58 -1.25
CA HIS A 120 -12.43 1.68 -0.61
C HIS A 120 -13.62 2.41 0.03
N ASP A 121 -13.39 3.56 0.66
CA ASP A 121 -14.46 4.30 1.35
C ASP A 121 -15.33 5.08 0.37
N ARG A 122 -14.69 5.85 -0.50
CA ARG A 122 -15.34 6.93 -1.24
C ARG A 122 -15.84 6.50 -2.61
N VAL A 123 -15.27 5.44 -3.16
CA VAL A 123 -15.64 4.94 -4.49
C VAL A 123 -16.38 3.62 -4.39
N VAL A 124 -15.94 2.74 -3.51
CA VAL A 124 -16.51 1.39 -3.36
C VAL A 124 -17.71 1.40 -2.41
N ALA A 125 -17.50 1.81 -1.15
CA ALA A 125 -18.54 1.71 -0.11
C ALA A 125 -19.69 2.72 -0.29
N SER A 126 -19.48 3.81 -1.03
CA SER A 126 -20.52 4.79 -1.37
C SER A 126 -21.48 4.33 -2.49
N ARG A 127 -21.18 3.20 -3.15
CA ARG A 127 -21.94 2.66 -4.30
C ARG A 127 -22.66 1.33 -4.02
N GLY A 128 -22.54 0.81 -2.80
CA GLY A 128 -23.21 -0.42 -2.35
C GLY A 128 -24.28 -0.10 -1.34
#